data_AF-A0A9C8DFM8-F1
#
_entry.id   AF-A0A9C8DFM8-F1
#
_cell.length_a   1.000
_cell.length_b   1.000
_cell.length_c   1.000
_cell.angle_alpha   90.00
_cell.angle_beta   90.00
_cell.angle_gamma   90.00
#
_symmetry.space_group_name_H-M   'P 1'
#
loop_
_entity.id
_entity.type
_entity.pdbx_description
1 polymer ?
#
loop_
_entity_poly.entity_id
_entity_poly.type
_entity_poly.pdbx_seq_one_letter_code
_entity_poly.pdbx_strand_id
1 'polypeptide(L)'
;MNTKRGWITALVAVAVATILFFTLFAGQTRPKSEITLGDVYTLLVTEDGQNRLEQIESSIAVLQGKIDAMSTKIQAIQTCINQMKSTIEQQEWEKWDWEQVLRDMKFLLDDISNKLNTLLKKSSPS
;
A
#
# COMPACT_ATOMS: atom_id res chain seq x y z
N MET A 1 1.16 -20.29 -2.18
CA MET A 1 0.03 -20.26 -3.15
C MET A 1 -0.72 -18.93 -3.03
N ASN A 2 -0.06 -17.77 -3.12
CA ASN A 2 -0.68 -16.44 -2.84
C ASN A 2 -0.53 -15.41 -3.97
N THR A 3 0.19 -15.73 -5.04
CA THR A 3 0.44 -14.80 -6.16
C THR A 3 -0.83 -14.47 -6.94
N LYS A 4 -1.75 -15.43 -7.11
CA LYS A 4 -3.00 -15.19 -7.87
C LYS A 4 -3.94 -14.17 -7.23
N ARG A 5 -3.97 -14.07 -5.89
CA ARG A 5 -4.83 -13.11 -5.19
C ARG A 5 -4.29 -11.68 -5.24
N GLY A 6 -2.98 -11.50 -5.15
CA GLY A 6 -2.34 -10.18 -5.21
C GLY A 6 -2.50 -9.47 -6.57
N TRP A 7 -2.45 -10.23 -7.66
CA TRP A 7 -2.65 -9.69 -9.01
C TRP A 7 -4.10 -9.24 -9.26
N ILE A 8 -5.08 -9.97 -8.70
CA ILE A 8 -6.49 -9.61 -8.83
C ILE A 8 -6.78 -8.32 -8.06
N THR A 9 -6.25 -8.15 -6.85
CA THR A 9 -6.42 -6.89 -6.10
C THR A 9 -5.73 -5.70 -6.77
N ALA A 10 -4.57 -5.90 -7.40
CA ALA A 10 -3.90 -4.86 -8.17
C ALA A 10 -4.71 -4.44 -9.42
N LEU A 11 -5.27 -5.41 -10.15
CA LEU A 11 -6.14 -5.15 -11.31
C LEU A 11 -7.41 -4.37 -10.94
N VAL A 12 -8.03 -4.72 -9.82
CA VAL A 12 -9.21 -4.01 -9.31
C VAL A 12 -8.86 -2.58 -8.91
N ALA A 13 -7.72 -2.36 -8.25
CA ALA A 13 -7.28 -1.02 -7.87
C ALA A 13 -7.00 -0.13 -9.10
N VAL A 14 -6.36 -0.67 -10.13
CA VAL A 14 -6.12 0.05 -11.39
C VAL A 14 -7.44 0.38 -12.08
N ALA A 15 -8.37 -0.57 -12.20
CA ALA A 15 -9.67 -0.34 -12.83
C ALA A 15 -10.49 0.75 -12.11
N VAL A 16 -10.47 0.75 -10.77
CA VAL A 16 -11.12 1.79 -9.98
C VAL A 16 -10.46 3.16 -10.20
N ALA A 17 -9.13 3.21 -10.27
CA ALA A 17 -8.40 4.45 -10.55
C ALA A 17 -8.70 5.01 -11.96
N THR A 18 -8.81 4.16 -12.99
CA THR A 18 -9.18 4.61 -14.34
C THR A 18 -10.61 5.11 -14.39
N ILE A 19 -11.55 4.42 -13.74
CA ILE A 19 -12.95 4.87 -13.67
C ILE A 19 -13.05 6.23 -12.96
N LEU A 20 -12.36 6.39 -11.83
CA LEU A 20 -12.31 7.67 -11.12
C LEU A 20 -11.69 8.77 -11.99
N PHE A 21 -10.59 8.49 -12.69
CA PHE A 21 -9.97 9.43 -13.62
C PHE A 21 -10.93 9.83 -14.76
N PHE A 22 -11.59 8.87 -15.41
CA PHE A 22 -12.56 9.17 -16.46
C PHE A 22 -13.79 9.92 -15.94
N THR A 23 -14.31 9.61 -14.75
CA THR A 23 -15.43 10.37 -14.17
C THR A 23 -15.06 11.80 -13.76
N LEU A 24 -13.82 12.03 -13.30
CA LEU A 24 -13.32 13.37 -12.96
C LEU A 24 -13.07 14.23 -14.20
N PHE A 25 -12.64 13.65 -15.32
CA PHE A 25 -12.25 14.40 -16.51
C PHE A 25 -13.31 14.43 -17.64
N ALA A 26 -14.22 13.45 -17.73
CA ALA A 26 -15.26 13.42 -18.77
C ALA A 26 -16.32 14.53 -18.63
N GLY A 27 -16.36 15.24 -17.49
CA GLY A 27 -17.26 16.37 -17.27
C GLY A 27 -16.76 17.73 -17.79
N GLN A 28 -15.52 17.85 -18.28
CA GLN A 28 -14.88 19.16 -18.53
C GLN A 28 -14.97 19.72 -19.97
N THR A 29 -15.58 19.04 -20.93
CA THR A 29 -15.75 19.59 -22.29
C THR A 29 -17.12 20.25 -22.47
N ARG A 30 -17.38 21.32 -21.71
CA ARG A 30 -18.43 22.29 -22.09
C ARG A 30 -17.76 23.46 -22.82
N PRO A 31 -18.34 23.99 -23.90
CA PRO A 31 -17.80 25.16 -24.59
C PRO A 31 -17.66 26.31 -23.60
N LYS A 32 -16.48 26.94 -23.60
CA LYS A 32 -16.08 28.07 -22.77
C LYS A 32 -17.10 29.20 -22.97
N SER A 33 -17.90 29.53 -21.97
CA SER A 33 -18.64 30.79 -21.96
C SER A 33 -17.61 31.92 -22.05
N GLU A 34 -17.73 32.79 -23.05
CA GLU A 34 -16.90 34.00 -23.16
C GLU A 34 -17.06 34.80 -21.87
N ILE A 35 -15.98 34.89 -21.09
CA ILE A 35 -15.95 35.75 -19.89
C ILE A 35 -15.98 37.18 -20.39
N THR A 36 -17.07 37.90 -20.13
CA THR A 36 -17.19 39.29 -20.56
C THR A 36 -16.52 40.22 -19.55
N LEU A 37 -16.17 41.44 -19.98
CA LEU A 37 -15.74 42.50 -19.06
C LEU A 37 -16.81 42.81 -17.99
N GLY A 38 -18.08 42.60 -18.30
CA GLY A 38 -19.18 42.72 -17.34
C GLY A 38 -19.15 41.65 -16.25
N ASP A 39 -18.79 40.42 -16.59
CA ASP A 39 -18.60 39.33 -15.61
C ASP A 39 -17.42 39.63 -14.68
N VAL A 40 -16.33 40.17 -15.22
CA VAL A 40 -15.16 40.58 -14.42
C VAL A 40 -15.52 41.77 -13.51
N TYR A 41 -16.25 42.76 -14.03
CA TYR A 41 -16.71 43.91 -13.23
C TYR A 41 -17.64 43.47 -12.10
N THR A 42 -18.61 42.59 -12.39
CA THR A 42 -19.50 42.05 -11.35
C THR A 42 -18.73 41.24 -10.31
N LEU A 43 -17.76 40.42 -10.73
CA LEU A 43 -16.97 39.64 -9.79
C LEU A 43 -16.06 40.50 -8.88
N LEU A 44 -15.46 41.57 -9.43
CA LEU A 44 -14.42 42.34 -8.73
C LEU A 44 -14.94 43.61 -8.03
N VAL A 45 -16.03 44.21 -8.54
CA VAL A 45 -16.47 45.55 -8.14
C VAL A 45 -17.78 45.53 -7.34
N THR A 46 -18.66 44.54 -7.56
CA THR A 46 -19.91 44.47 -6.78
C THR A 46 -19.72 43.69 -5.48
N GLU A 47 -20.49 44.04 -4.46
CA GLU A 47 -20.48 43.37 -3.16
C GLU A 47 -20.84 41.88 -3.28
N ASP A 48 -21.78 41.52 -4.17
CA ASP A 48 -22.11 40.12 -4.45
C ASP A 48 -20.93 39.36 -5.06
N GLY A 49 -20.19 39.97 -5.99
CA GLY A 49 -18.99 39.38 -6.56
C GLY A 49 -17.89 39.14 -5.53
N GLN A 50 -17.66 40.13 -4.66
CA GLN A 50 -16.69 40.02 -3.57
C GLN A 50 -17.09 38.94 -2.56
N ASN A 51 -18.36 38.89 -2.14
CA ASN A 51 -18.87 37.84 -1.26
C ASN A 51 -18.69 36.44 -1.87
N ARG A 52 -18.88 36.29 -3.18
CA ARG A 52 -18.64 35.02 -3.89
C ARG A 52 -17.15 34.66 -3.90
N LEU A 53 -16.25 35.63 -4.09
CA LEU A 53 -14.81 35.41 -4.02
C LEU A 53 -14.37 34.95 -2.62
N GLU A 54 -14.87 35.58 -1.57
CA GLU A 54 -14.59 35.19 -0.18
C GLU A 54 -15.09 33.76 0.12
N GLN A 55 -16.26 33.38 -0.37
CA GLN A 55 -16.77 32.01 -0.24
C GLN A 55 -15.90 30.99 -0.98
N ILE A 56 -15.41 31.34 -2.17
CA ILE A 56 -14.47 30.51 -2.93
C ILE A 56 -13.16 30.36 -2.17
N GLU A 57 -12.59 31.45 -1.66
CA GLU A 57 -11.35 31.45 -0.87
C GLU A 57 -11.49 30.58 0.37
N SER A 58 -12.57 30.75 1.12
CA SER A 58 -12.90 29.91 2.29
C SER A 58 -13.01 28.43 1.92
N SER A 59 -13.68 28.12 0.81
CA SER A 59 -13.80 26.75 0.30
C SER A 59 -12.44 26.16 -0.09
N ILE A 60 -11.57 26.95 -0.73
CA ILE A 60 -10.20 26.55 -1.07
C ILE A 60 -9.40 26.27 0.20
N ALA A 61 -9.47 27.13 1.21
CA ALA A 61 -8.78 26.94 2.48
C ALA A 61 -9.22 25.65 3.19
N VAL A 62 -10.52 25.35 3.19
CA VAL A 62 -11.06 24.09 3.74
C VAL A 62 -10.55 22.88 2.96
N LEU A 63 -10.51 22.95 1.62
CA LEU A 63 -9.98 21.87 0.78
C LEU A 63 -8.48 21.66 1.03
N GLN A 64 -7.71 22.74 1.18
CA GLN A 64 -6.28 22.68 1.51
C GLN A 64 -6.07 21.96 2.84
N GLY A 65 -6.83 22.32 3.89
CA GLY A 65 -6.74 21.62 5.18
C GLY A 65 -7.09 20.13 5.11
N LYS A 66 -8.05 19.75 4.26
CA LYS A 66 -8.36 18.32 4.01
C LYS A 66 -7.22 17.61 3.30
N ILE A 67 -6.58 18.25 2.32
CA ILE A 67 -5.42 17.71 1.62
C ILE A 67 -4.27 17.47 2.59
N ASP A 68 -3.97 18.43 3.47
CA ASP A 68 -2.88 18.31 4.45
C ASP A 68 -3.16 17.18 5.46
N ALA A 69 -4.41 17.05 5.91
CA ALA A 69 -4.82 15.95 6.78
C ALA A 69 -4.69 14.57 6.09
N MET A 70 -5.05 14.48 4.79
CA MET A 70 -4.85 13.25 4.01
C MET A 70 -3.37 12.94 3.82
N SER A 71 -2.54 13.94 3.51
CA SER A 71 -1.08 13.79 3.38
C SER A 71 -0.46 13.21 4.65
N THR A 72 -0.85 13.75 5.81
CA THR A 72 -0.41 13.25 7.12
C THR A 72 -0.81 11.78 7.34
N LYS A 73 -2.05 11.40 6.99
CA LYS A 73 -2.51 10.01 7.09
C LYS A 73 -1.72 9.07 6.17
N ILE A 74 -1.41 9.50 4.95
CA ILE A 74 -0.62 8.73 4.00
C ILE A 74 0.79 8.49 4.57
N GLN A 75 1.44 9.50 5.15
CA GLN A 75 2.75 9.35 5.78
C GLN A 75 2.74 8.35 6.95
N ALA A 76 1.69 8.39 7.79
CA ALA A 76 1.52 7.43 8.88
C ALA A 76 1.35 5.99 8.36
N ILE A 77 0.55 5.81 7.31
CA ILE A 77 0.39 4.51 6.64
C ILE A 77 1.71 4.02 6.06
N GLN A 78 2.47 4.89 5.38
CA GLN A 78 3.78 4.56 4.82
C GLN A 78 4.74 4.06 5.90
N THR A 79 4.73 4.71 7.07
CA THR A 79 5.55 4.33 8.22
C THR A 79 5.17 2.94 8.75
N CYS A 80 3.87 2.67 8.89
CA CYS A 80 3.36 1.36 9.30
C CYS A 80 3.75 0.26 8.30
N ILE A 81 3.63 0.52 6.99
CA ILE A 81 4.05 -0.41 5.94
C ILE A 81 5.54 -0.75 6.07
N ASN A 82 6.39 0.24 6.30
CA ASN A 82 7.83 0.02 6.46
C ASN A 82 8.15 -0.83 7.71
N GLN A 83 7.44 -0.60 8.82
CA GLN A 83 7.58 -1.40 10.03
C GLN A 83 7.14 -2.86 9.78
N MET A 84 5.99 -3.06 9.14
CA MET A 84 5.51 -4.41 8.79
C MET A 84 6.50 -5.14 7.89
N LYS A 85 7.09 -4.45 6.91
CA LYS A 85 8.11 -5.04 6.04
C LYS A 85 9.32 -5.52 6.83
N SER A 86 9.82 -4.70 7.75
CA SER A 86 10.95 -5.07 8.63
C SER A 86 10.62 -6.28 9.49
N THR A 87 9.41 -6.38 10.05
CA THR A 87 8.98 -7.55 10.82
C THR A 87 8.92 -8.81 9.97
N ILE A 88 8.41 -8.72 8.73
CA ILE A 88 8.37 -9.85 7.81
C ILE A 88 9.79 -10.32 7.47
N GLU A 89 10.70 -9.40 7.15
CA GLU A 89 12.10 -9.72 6.87
C GLU A 89 12.75 -10.44 8.07
N GLN A 90 12.51 -9.98 9.30
CA GLN A 90 12.99 -10.66 10.50
C GLN A 90 12.42 -12.08 10.63
N GLN A 91 11.11 -12.27 10.42
CA GLN A 91 10.48 -13.58 10.50
C GLN A 91 11.00 -14.55 9.42
N GLU A 92 11.34 -14.05 8.23
CA GLU A 92 11.97 -14.84 7.18
C GLU A 92 13.36 -15.34 7.60
N TRP A 93 14.16 -14.49 8.26
CA TRP A 93 15.45 -14.88 8.83
C TRP A 93 15.31 -15.92 9.94
N GLU A 94 14.40 -15.71 10.88
CA GLU A 94 14.14 -16.66 11.98
C GLU A 94 13.67 -18.02 11.42
N LYS A 95 12.80 -18.01 10.43
CA LYS A 95 12.36 -19.23 9.74
C LYS A 95 13.54 -19.95 9.08
N TRP A 96 14.40 -19.22 8.37
CA TRP A 96 15.58 -19.80 7.72
C TRP A 96 16.51 -20.45 8.74
N ASP A 97 16.72 -19.82 9.90
CA ASP A 97 17.54 -20.35 10.99
C ASP A 97 16.97 -21.67 11.53
N TRP A 98 15.67 -21.71 11.81
CA TRP A 98 14.99 -22.95 12.22
C TRP A 98 15.09 -24.07 11.17
N GLU A 99 15.02 -23.74 9.88
CA GLU A 99 15.21 -24.71 8.81
C GLU A 99 16.64 -25.30 8.81
N GLN A 100 17.66 -24.54 9.19
CA GLN A 100 19.02 -25.07 9.35
C GLN A 100 19.12 -26.00 10.55
N VAL A 101 18.60 -25.58 11.71
CA VAL A 101 18.60 -26.41 12.93
C VAL A 101 17.93 -27.75 12.68
N LEU A 102 16.79 -27.76 11.99
CA LEU A 102 16.09 -29.00 11.63
C LEU A 102 16.90 -29.89 10.67
N ARG A 103 17.64 -29.30 9.73
CA ARG A 103 18.55 -30.05 8.84
C ARG A 103 19.66 -30.72 9.63
N ASP A 104 20.29 -30.00 10.54
CA ASP A 104 21.38 -30.51 11.36
C ASP A 104 20.90 -31.62 12.30
N MET A 105 19.74 -31.43 12.94
CA MET A 105 19.12 -32.47 13.77
C MET A 105 18.81 -33.74 12.98
N LYS A 106 18.29 -33.61 11.77
CA LYS A 106 18.02 -34.75 10.89
C LYS A 106 19.30 -35.52 10.57
N PHE A 107 20.37 -34.80 10.23
CA PHE A 107 21.67 -35.41 9.96
C PHE A 107 22.22 -36.18 11.17
N LEU A 108 22.14 -35.60 12.37
CA LEU A 108 22.56 -36.28 13.60
C LEU A 108 21.72 -37.53 13.89
N LEU A 109 20.41 -37.46 13.67
CA LEU A 109 19.52 -38.62 13.86
C LEU A 109 19.87 -39.75 12.90
N ASP A 110 20.14 -39.43 11.62
CA ASP A 110 20.56 -40.40 10.61
C ASP A 110 21.91 -41.05 10.99
N ASP A 111 22.88 -40.26 11.48
CA ASP A 111 24.17 -40.78 11.97
C ASP A 111 24.01 -41.72 13.18
N ILE A 112 23.19 -41.33 14.17
CA ILE A 112 22.89 -42.17 15.34
C ILE A 112 22.21 -43.47 14.91
N SER A 113 21.24 -43.40 14.02
CA SER A 113 20.53 -44.56 13.46
C SER A 113 21.50 -45.53 12.78
N ASN A 114 22.40 -45.01 11.94
CA ASN A 114 23.41 -45.81 11.26
C ASN A 114 24.37 -46.48 12.27
N LYS A 115 24.87 -45.74 13.25
CA LYS A 115 25.74 -46.29 14.32
C LYS A 115 25.02 -47.39 15.10
N LEU A 116 23.76 -47.17 15.50
CA LEU A 116 22.99 -48.18 16.21
C LEU A 116 22.83 -49.46 15.40
N ASN A 117 22.51 -49.36 14.10
CA ASN A 117 22.40 -50.51 13.20
C ASN A 117 23.72 -51.28 13.09
N THR A 118 24.86 -50.58 13.03
CA THR A 118 26.18 -51.24 13.00
C THR A 118 26.49 -51.97 14.30
N LEU A 119 26.13 -51.41 15.45
CA LEU A 119 26.32 -52.04 16.75
C LEU A 119 25.45 -53.29 16.92
N LEU A 120 24.17 -53.20 16.55
CA LEU A 120 23.25 -54.34 16.58
C LEU A 120 23.75 -55.50 15.71
N LYS A 121 24.24 -55.21 14.50
CA LYS A 121 24.82 -56.21 13.62
C LYS A 121 26.07 -56.87 14.21
N LYS A 122 26.90 -56.10 14.93
CA LYS A 122 28.10 -56.62 15.60
C LYS A 122 27.76 -57.47 16.85
N SER A 123 26.67 -57.16 17.54
CA SER A 123 26.26 -57.85 18.77
C SER A 123 25.44 -59.12 18.57
N SER A 124 25.01 -59.43 17.35
CA SER A 124 24.43 -60.74 17.01
C SER A 124 25.50 -61.64 16.39
N PRO A 125 26.27 -62.41 17.19
CA PRO A 125 27.07 -63.50 16.66
C PRO A 125 26.13 -64.61 16.17
N SER A 126 26.36 -65.05 14.94
CA SER A 126 25.81 -66.28 14.36
C SER A 126 26.11 -67.51 15.21
#